data_AF-A0A3Q9FJG8-F1
#
_entry.id   AF-A0A3Q9FJG8-F1
#
_cell.length_a   1.000
_cell.length_b   1.000
_cell.length_c   1.000
_cell.angle_alpha   90.00
_cell.angle_beta   90.00
_cell.angle_gamma   90.00
#
_symmetry.space_group_name_H-M   'P 1'
#
loop_
_entity.id
_entity.type
_entity.pdbx_description
1 polymer ?
#
loop_
_entity_poly.entity_id
_entity_poly.type
_entity_poly.pdbx_seq_one_letter_code
_entity_poly.pdbx_strand_id
1 'polypeptide(L)'
;MGGGGFATHAMKTVKANRTLLHKRRSFKEIRESYAGYTGDTQLHFKELTPFQQKVIRDKIIAAAKKERLHELGRYALALVGAIGILWLLVQFWTS
;
A
#
# COMPACT_ATOMS: atom_id res chain seq x y z
N MET A 1 33.55 -13.50 22.01
CA MET A 1 33.47 -12.98 20.62
C MET A 1 32.01 -12.72 20.29
N GLY A 2 31.52 -11.46 20.32
CA GLY A 2 30.07 -11.23 20.24
C GLY A 2 29.60 -9.84 19.79
N GLY A 3 30.44 -9.05 19.12
CA GLY A 3 30.08 -7.68 18.67
C GLY A 3 29.84 -7.52 17.17
N GLY A 4 30.23 -8.50 16.34
CA GLY A 4 30.24 -8.35 14.88
C GLY A 4 28.86 -8.38 14.20
N GLY A 5 27.88 -9.06 14.80
CA GLY A 5 26.52 -9.18 14.24
C GLY A 5 25.75 -7.85 14.24
N PHE A 6 25.87 -7.07 15.32
CA PHE A 6 25.21 -5.77 15.44
C PHE A 6 25.86 -4.70 14.57
N ALA A 7 27.19 -4.65 14.54
CA ALA A 7 27.92 -3.70 13.71
C ALA A 7 27.65 -3.92 12.20
N THR A 8 27.58 -5.18 11.77
CA THR A 8 27.26 -5.51 10.37
C THR A 8 25.80 -5.19 10.01
N HIS A 9 24.86 -5.33 10.96
CA HIS A 9 23.47 -4.89 10.78
C HIS A 9 23.34 -3.37 10.69
N ALA A 10 24.02 -2.63 11.56
CA ALA A 10 24.04 -1.16 11.53
C ALA A 10 24.61 -0.62 10.21
N MET A 11 25.65 -1.26 9.68
CA MET A 11 26.24 -0.84 8.40
C MET A 11 25.29 -1.07 7.21
N LYS A 12 24.48 -2.15 7.25
CA LYS A 12 23.43 -2.41 6.25
C LYS A 12 22.32 -1.36 6.31
N THR A 13 21.88 -0.96 7.51
CA THR A 13 20.82 0.06 7.66
C THR A 13 21.30 1.43 7.20
N VAL A 14 22.55 1.82 7.51
CA VAL A 14 23.14 3.09 7.01
C VAL A 14 23.26 3.09 5.49
N LYS A 15 23.71 1.99 4.88
CA LYS A 15 23.83 1.87 3.42
C LYS A 15 22.45 1.96 2.74
N ALA A 16 21.44 1.29 3.30
CA ALA A 16 20.07 1.36 2.80
C ALA A 16 19.45 2.77 2.96
N ASN A 17 19.74 3.46 4.07
CA ASN A 17 19.27 4.83 4.27
C ASN A 17 19.95 5.81 3.31
N ARG A 18 21.24 5.62 3.02
CA ARG A 18 21.98 6.43 2.04
C ARG A 18 21.45 6.26 0.61
N THR A 19 21.08 5.04 0.20
CA THR A 19 20.46 4.84 -1.11
C THR A 19 19.07 5.46 -1.20
N LEU A 20 18.31 5.48 -0.11
CA LEU A 20 17.03 6.21 -0.05
C LEU A 20 17.21 7.73 -0.18
N LEU A 21 18.27 8.31 0.40
CA LEU A 21 18.59 9.73 0.23
C LEU A 21 18.97 10.06 -1.22
N HIS A 22 19.71 9.20 -1.92
CA HIS A 22 19.98 9.35 -3.35
C HIS A 22 18.76 9.10 -4.25
N LYS A 23 17.77 8.32 -3.77
CA LYS A 23 16.53 8.01 -4.51
C LYS A 23 15.44 9.07 -4.31
N ARG A 24 15.55 9.94 -3.30
CA ARG A 24 14.67 11.11 -3.19
C ARG A 24 15.02 12.07 -4.33
N ARG A 25 14.00 12.45 -5.11
CA ARG A 25 14.13 13.57 -6.06
C ARG A 25 14.70 14.77 -5.31
N SER A 26 15.71 15.41 -5.89
CA SER A 26 16.31 16.59 -5.26
C SER A 26 15.22 17.62 -4.99
N PHE A 27 15.31 18.35 -3.88
CA PHE A 27 14.39 19.48 -3.61
C PHE A 27 14.34 20.45 -4.81
N LYS A 28 15.44 20.54 -5.57
CA LYS A 28 15.52 21.28 -6.82
C LYS A 28 14.63 20.69 -7.92
N GLU A 29 14.65 19.38 -8.17
CA GLU A 29 13.77 18.71 -9.15
C GLU A 29 12.29 18.80 -8.75
N ILE A 30 12.02 18.67 -7.44
CA ILE A 30 10.67 18.84 -6.90
C ILE A 30 10.23 20.28 -7.17
N ARG A 31 11.02 21.28 -6.77
CA ARG A 31 10.72 22.70 -6.99
C ARG A 31 10.60 23.07 -8.47
N GLU A 32 11.42 22.52 -9.35
CA GLU A 32 11.30 22.68 -10.81
C GLU A 32 9.98 22.08 -11.34
N SER A 33 9.53 20.94 -10.80
CA SER A 33 8.23 20.37 -11.16
C SER A 33 7.02 21.20 -10.69
N TYR A 34 7.22 22.07 -9.69
CA TYR A 34 6.22 23.04 -9.21
C TYR A 34 6.41 24.45 -9.78
N ALA A 35 7.56 24.75 -10.39
CA ALA A 35 7.88 26.05 -10.96
C ALA A 35 7.00 26.29 -12.20
N GLY A 36 5.98 27.12 -12.06
CA GLY A 36 4.95 27.36 -13.08
C GLY A 36 3.52 27.05 -12.63
N TYR A 37 3.36 26.32 -11.51
CA TYR A 37 2.05 25.93 -10.96
C TYR A 37 1.68 26.68 -9.67
N THR A 38 2.50 27.65 -9.26
CA THR A 38 2.34 28.41 -8.00
C THR A 38 1.16 29.37 -7.95
N GLY A 39 0.35 29.46 -9.02
CA GLY A 39 -0.83 30.34 -9.11
C GLY A 39 -2.17 29.62 -9.32
N ASP A 40 -2.17 28.33 -9.67
CA ASP A 40 -3.39 27.61 -10.01
C ASP A 40 -3.75 26.60 -8.93
N THR A 41 -4.93 26.75 -8.33
CA THR A 41 -5.53 25.75 -7.41
C THR A 41 -6.03 24.49 -8.13
N GLN A 42 -5.80 24.37 -9.44
CA GLN A 42 -6.22 23.23 -10.24
C GLN A 42 -5.05 22.26 -10.46
N LEU A 43 -5.32 20.96 -10.25
CA LEU A 43 -4.38 19.91 -10.58
C LEU A 43 -4.12 19.90 -12.09
N HIS A 44 -2.95 20.34 -12.50
CA HIS A 44 -2.47 20.17 -13.88
C HIS A 44 -2.13 18.70 -14.10
N PHE A 45 -3.09 17.96 -14.64
CA PHE A 45 -2.87 16.59 -15.08
C PHE A 45 -2.02 16.62 -16.35
N LYS A 46 -0.92 15.88 -16.36
CA LYS A 46 -0.15 15.64 -17.59
C LYS A 46 -1.12 15.10 -18.65
N GLU A 47 -1.14 15.66 -19.86
CA GLU A 47 -2.03 15.18 -20.92
C GLU A 47 -1.77 13.69 -21.14
N LEU A 48 -2.68 12.87 -20.61
CA LEU A 48 -2.59 11.43 -20.70
C LEU A 48 -2.94 11.06 -22.14
N THR A 49 -1.98 10.48 -22.85
CA THR A 49 -2.27 9.84 -24.14
C THR A 49 -3.42 8.84 -23.97
N PRO A 50 -4.31 8.67 -24.95
CA PRO A 50 -5.48 7.79 -24.83
C PRO A 50 -5.12 6.33 -24.45
N PHE A 51 -3.89 5.91 -24.78
CA PHE A 51 -3.31 4.64 -24.33
C PHE A 51 -3.13 4.56 -22.81
N GLN A 52 -2.59 5.61 -22.18
CA GLN A 52 -2.37 5.65 -20.73
C GLN A 52 -3.69 5.71 -19.96
N GLN A 53 -4.70 6.39 -20.49
CA GLN A 53 -6.04 6.38 -19.91
C GLN A 53 -6.66 4.99 -19.88
N LYS A 54 -6.51 4.20 -20.96
CA LYS A 54 -6.99 2.81 -21.00
C LYS A 54 -6.29 1.95 -19.95
N VAL A 55 -4.96 2.03 -19.84
CA VAL A 55 -4.20 1.26 -18.86
C VAL A 55 -4.61 1.61 -17.42
N ILE A 56 -4.84 2.88 -17.11
CA ILE A 56 -5.30 3.30 -15.78
C ILE A 56 -6.71 2.77 -15.52
N ARG A 57 -7.62 2.89 -16.49
CA ARG A 57 -8.98 2.38 -16.40
C ARG A 57 -9.00 0.88 -16.14
N ASP A 58 -8.21 0.11 -16.87
CA ASP A 58 -8.13 -1.34 -16.72
C ASP A 58 -7.60 -1.75 -15.35
N LYS A 59 -6.61 -1.01 -14.82
CA LYS A 59 -6.12 -1.22 -13.44
C LYS A 59 -7.19 -0.94 -12.40
N ILE A 60 -7.97 0.12 -12.56
CA ILE A 60 -9.07 0.47 -11.64
C ILE A 60 -10.14 -0.63 -11.67
N ILE A 61 -10.53 -1.10 -12.86
CA ILE A 61 -11.51 -2.18 -13.01
C ILE A 61 -11.00 -3.49 -12.38
N ALA A 62 -9.73 -3.84 -12.60
CA ALA A 62 -9.13 -5.04 -12.02
C ALA A 62 -9.08 -4.97 -10.49
N ALA A 63 -8.69 -3.81 -9.94
CA ALA A 63 -8.68 -3.58 -8.50
C ALA A 63 -10.08 -3.71 -7.88
N ALA A 64 -11.09 -3.06 -8.49
CA ALA A 64 -12.47 -3.10 -8.01
C ALA A 64 -13.05 -4.53 -8.00
N LYS A 65 -12.73 -5.36 -9.00
CA LYS A 65 -13.16 -6.77 -9.03
C LYS A 65 -12.54 -7.58 -7.89
N LYS A 66 -11.25 -7.40 -7.65
CA LYS A 66 -10.52 -8.10 -6.59
C LYS A 66 -11.05 -7.71 -5.20
N GLU A 67 -11.33 -6.43 -5.00
CA GLU A 67 -11.81 -5.92 -3.72
C GLU A 67 -13.20 -6.48 -3.35
N ARG A 68 -14.11 -6.58 -4.32
CA ARG A 68 -15.43 -7.23 -4.12
C ARG A 68 -15.31 -8.69 -3.68
N LEU A 69 -14.39 -9.45 -4.28
CA LEU A 69 -14.13 -10.84 -3.90
C LEU A 69 -13.60 -10.95 -2.47
N HIS A 70 -12.67 -10.08 -2.09
CA HIS A 70 -12.14 -10.04 -0.72
C HIS A 70 -13.17 -9.58 0.31
N GLU A 71 -14.07 -8.68 -0.06
CA GLU A 71 -15.17 -8.26 0.79
C GLU A 71 -16.13 -9.42 1.07
N LEU A 72 -16.52 -10.16 0.03
CA LEU A 72 -17.37 -11.35 0.17
C LEU A 72 -16.69 -12.43 1.04
N GLY A 73 -15.39 -12.67 0.84
CA GLY A 73 -14.62 -13.62 1.65
C GLY A 73 -14.56 -13.23 3.13
N ARG A 74 -14.45 -11.94 3.45
CA ARG A 74 -14.46 -11.44 4.83
C ARG A 74 -15.81 -11.68 5.51
N TYR A 75 -16.93 -11.42 4.82
CA TYR A 75 -18.26 -11.70 5.36
C TYR A 75 -18.48 -13.20 5.58
N ALA A 76 -18.06 -14.05 4.64
CA ALA A 76 -18.16 -15.50 4.79
C ALA A 76 -17.36 -16.01 6.01
N LEU A 77 -16.12 -15.54 6.19
CA LEU A 77 -15.30 -15.88 7.35
C LEU A 77 -15.92 -15.42 8.67
N ALA A 78 -16.47 -14.20 8.71
CA ALA A 78 -17.15 -13.68 9.89
C ALA A 78 -18.37 -14.53 10.27
N LEU A 79 -19.17 -14.95 9.28
CA LEU A 79 -20.35 -15.78 9.49
C LEU A 79 -19.97 -17.17 10.00
N VAL A 80 -18.97 -17.81 9.41
CA VAL A 80 -18.46 -19.11 9.89
C VAL A 80 -17.91 -19.00 11.31
N GLY A 81 -17.17 -17.93 11.61
CA GLY A 81 -16.66 -17.67 12.96
C GLY A 81 -17.80 -17.51 13.99
N ALA A 82 -18.85 -16.76 13.64
CA ALA A 82 -20.01 -16.58 14.51
C ALA A 82 -20.74 -17.90 14.80
N ILE A 83 -20.95 -18.74 13.77
CA ILE A 83 -21.55 -20.08 13.94
C ILE A 83 -20.66 -20.95 14.83
N GLY A 84 -19.35 -20.95 14.61
CA GLY A 84 -18.41 -21.73 15.43
C GLY A 84 -18.46 -21.34 16.91
N ILE A 85 -18.50 -20.04 17.20
CA ILE A 85 -18.61 -19.53 18.58
C ILE A 85 -19.94 -19.97 19.20
N LEU A 86 -21.06 -19.81 18.49
CA LEU A 86 -22.37 -20.24 18.98
C LEU A 86 -22.41 -21.74 19.27
N TRP A 87 -21.82 -22.56 18.39
CA TRP A 87 -21.73 -24.00 18.59
C TRP A 87 -20.92 -24.37 19.84
N LEU A 88 -19.78 -23.71 20.05
CA LEU A 88 -18.95 -23.92 21.25
C LEU A 88 -19.70 -23.51 22.54
N LEU A 89 -20.45 -22.41 22.51
CA LEU A 89 -21.25 -21.97 23.65
C LEU A 89 -22.37 -22.97 23.99
N VAL A 90 -23.03 -23.53 22.97
CA VAL A 90 -24.06 -24.58 23.18
C VAL A 90 -23.44 -25.82 23.81
N GLN A 91 -22.30 -26.28 23.30
CA GLN A 91 -21.58 -27.42 23.88
C GLN A 91 -21.17 -27.15 25.34
N PHE A 92 -20.63 -25.97 25.63
CA PHE A 92 -20.23 -25.58 26.99
C PHE A 92 -21.42 -25.48 27.96
N TRP A 93 -22.59 -25.04 27.49
CA TRP A 93 -23.78 -24.94 28.34
C TRP A 93 -24.47 -26.30 28.57
N THR A 94 -24.29 -27.24 27.63
CA THR A 94 -24.88 -28.58 27.71
C THR A 94 -24.01 -29.57 28.49
N SER A 95 -22.71 -29.27 28.66
CA SER A 95 -21.73 -30.08 29.38
C SER A 95 -21.56 -29.64 30.83
#